data_AF-A0A5B2VX69-F1
#
_entry.id   AF-A0A5B2VX69-F1
#
_cell.length_a   1.000
_cell.length_b   1.000
_cell.length_c   1.000
_cell.angle_alpha   90.00
_cell.angle_beta   90.00
_cell.angle_gamma   90.00
#
_symmetry.space_group_name_H-M   'P 1'
#
loop_
_entity.id
_entity.type
_entity.pdbx_description
1 polymer ?
#
loop_
_entity_poly.entity_id
_entity_poly.type
_entity_poly.pdbx_seq_one_letter_code
_entity_poly.pdbx_strand_id
1 'polypeptide(L)'
;MDKIKQSLAEFEEKKKAYVAELQKEFPGIIQPLLLQCDQIKSISWTQYTPYFNDGDECTFGVHNDDLEVNGQDLYDLEGYELSYSRKDREPSQLERAVDDIRSALSEIPDDFYLALFGNHVKVTINRDGTIEKEEYEHE
;
A
#
# COMPACT_ATOMS: atom_id res chain seq x y z
N MET A 1 5.57 -19.24 -34.80
CA MET A 1 5.30 -18.00 -34.01
C MET A 1 3.93 -18.04 -33.35
N ASP A 2 2.92 -18.65 -33.95
CA ASP A 2 1.54 -18.66 -33.40
C ASP A 2 1.42 -19.38 -32.05
N LYS A 3 2.15 -20.48 -31.85
CA LYS A 3 2.18 -21.18 -30.54
C LYS A 3 2.73 -20.31 -29.41
N ILE A 4 3.75 -19.49 -29.68
CA ILE A 4 4.32 -18.57 -28.68
C ILE A 4 3.32 -17.47 -28.35
N LYS A 5 2.67 -16.88 -29.37
CA LYS A 5 1.64 -15.86 -29.15
C LYS A 5 0.48 -16.39 -28.32
N GLN A 6 0.04 -17.62 -28.59
CA GLN A 6 -1.00 -18.28 -27.80
C GLN A 6 -0.55 -18.48 -26.34
N SER A 7 0.66 -19.01 -26.11
CA SER A 7 1.17 -19.19 -24.75
C SER A 7 1.32 -17.87 -23.98
N LEU A 8 1.68 -16.78 -24.65
CA LEU A 8 1.72 -15.44 -24.03
C LEU A 8 0.32 -14.96 -23.64
N ALA A 9 -0.68 -15.13 -24.50
CA ALA A 9 -2.06 -14.76 -24.18
C ALA A 9 -2.60 -15.56 -22.99
N GLU A 10 -2.38 -16.88 -22.98
CA GLU A 10 -2.79 -17.75 -21.86
C GLU A 10 -2.06 -17.39 -20.56
N PHE A 11 -0.79 -16.99 -20.62
CA PHE A 11 -0.02 -16.53 -19.47
C PHE A 11 -0.61 -15.24 -18.89
N GLU A 12 -0.90 -14.24 -19.74
CA GLU A 12 -1.49 -12.98 -19.29
C GLU A 12 -2.89 -13.18 -18.70
N GLU A 13 -3.71 -14.07 -19.27
CA GLU A 13 -5.03 -14.40 -18.70
C GLU A 13 -4.92 -15.03 -17.32
N LYS A 14 -4.01 -16.01 -17.14
CA LYS A 14 -3.76 -16.64 -15.84
C LYS A 14 -3.20 -15.67 -14.83
N LYS A 15 -2.24 -14.82 -15.25
CA LYS A 15 -1.68 -13.76 -14.41
C LYS A 15 -2.78 -12.82 -13.94
N LYS A 16 -3.63 -12.33 -14.85
CA LYS A 16 -4.74 -11.45 -14.51
C LYS A 16 -5.73 -12.09 -13.53
N ALA A 17 -6.09 -13.36 -13.76
CA ALA A 17 -7.00 -14.09 -12.88
C ALA A 17 -6.39 -14.26 -11.47
N TYR A 18 -5.12 -14.62 -11.39
CA TYR A 18 -4.42 -14.80 -10.12
C TYR A 18 -4.24 -13.49 -9.36
N VAL A 19 -3.89 -12.41 -10.05
CA VAL A 19 -3.82 -11.06 -9.46
C VAL A 19 -5.18 -10.63 -8.90
N ALA A 20 -6.28 -10.89 -9.62
CA ALA A 20 -7.63 -10.57 -9.15
C ALA A 20 -8.07 -11.41 -7.93
N GLU A 21 -7.53 -12.62 -7.77
CA GLU A 21 -7.71 -13.45 -6.59
C GLU A 21 -6.90 -12.89 -5.41
N LEU A 22 -5.61 -12.63 -5.62
CA LEU A 22 -4.74 -12.02 -4.60
C LEU A 22 -5.27 -10.67 -4.12
N GLN A 23 -5.83 -9.84 -5.01
CA GLN A 23 -6.41 -8.55 -4.62
C GLN A 23 -7.62 -8.72 -3.68
N LYS A 24 -8.39 -9.80 -3.80
CA LYS A 24 -9.50 -10.11 -2.87
C LYS A 24 -9.01 -10.61 -1.51
N GLU A 25 -7.87 -11.28 -1.50
CA GLU A 25 -7.26 -11.83 -0.28
C GLU A 25 -6.36 -10.81 0.44
N PHE A 26 -5.88 -9.79 -0.27
CA PHE A 26 -5.00 -8.75 0.27
C PHE A 26 -5.50 -8.13 1.59
N PRO A 27 -6.79 -7.79 1.76
CA PRO A 27 -7.28 -7.27 3.03
C PRO A 27 -7.07 -8.24 4.19
N GLY A 28 -7.00 -9.55 3.95
CA GLY A 28 -6.73 -10.56 4.98
C GLY A 28 -5.37 -10.41 5.67
N ILE A 29 -4.41 -9.72 5.04
CA ILE A 29 -3.09 -9.44 5.62
C ILE A 29 -3.17 -8.20 6.52
N ILE A 30 -3.88 -7.16 6.07
CA ILE A 30 -3.87 -5.83 6.71
C ILE A 30 -5.03 -5.65 7.70
N GLN A 31 -6.22 -6.13 7.38
CA GLN A 31 -7.42 -5.98 8.20
C GLN A 31 -7.21 -6.46 9.66
N PRO A 32 -6.58 -7.62 9.92
CA PRO A 32 -6.32 -8.03 11.30
C PRO A 32 -5.49 -7.02 12.09
N LEU A 33 -4.55 -6.32 11.44
CA LEU A 33 -3.71 -5.29 12.04
C LEU A 33 -4.51 -4.01 12.32
N LEU A 34 -5.40 -3.61 11.40
CA LEU A 34 -6.33 -2.50 11.65
C LEU A 34 -7.19 -2.77 12.88
N LEU A 35 -7.67 -4.01 13.04
CA LEU A 35 -8.52 -4.41 14.16
C LEU A 35 -7.79 -4.37 15.52
N GLN A 36 -6.46 -4.34 15.56
CA GLN A 36 -5.70 -4.22 16.81
C GLN A 36 -5.82 -2.86 17.47
N CYS A 37 -6.22 -1.81 16.74
CA CYS A 37 -6.41 -0.47 17.27
C CYS A 37 -7.74 0.12 16.79
N ASP A 38 -8.67 0.39 17.71
CA ASP A 38 -9.99 0.97 17.36
C ASP A 38 -9.92 2.39 16.81
N GLN A 39 -8.79 3.08 16.99
CA GLN A 39 -8.56 4.41 16.42
C GLN A 39 -8.32 4.36 14.91
N ILE A 40 -7.93 3.21 14.36
CA ILE A 40 -7.66 3.04 12.93
C ILE A 40 -8.93 2.56 12.21
N LYS A 41 -9.50 3.42 11.37
CA LYS A 41 -10.67 3.16 10.53
C LYS A 41 -10.26 2.89 9.08
N SER A 42 -9.16 3.49 8.63
CA SER A 42 -8.55 3.21 7.33
C SER A 42 -7.06 3.51 7.36
N ILE A 43 -6.33 2.86 6.45
CA ILE A 43 -4.98 3.26 6.06
C ILE A 43 -4.95 3.52 4.56
N SER A 44 -4.11 4.45 4.13
CA SER A 44 -3.86 4.64 2.70
C SER A 44 -2.41 5.00 2.40
N TRP A 45 -1.98 4.66 1.20
CA TRP A 45 -0.67 5.01 0.64
C TRP A 45 -0.81 5.40 -0.83
N THR A 46 0.19 6.08 -1.37
CA THR A 46 0.29 6.38 -2.80
C THR A 46 1.29 5.44 -3.46
N GLN A 47 1.06 5.14 -4.75
CA GLN A 47 2.03 4.41 -5.57
C GLN A 47 2.00 4.97 -6.99
N TYR A 48 3.16 5.39 -7.48
CA TYR A 48 3.26 6.04 -8.78
C TYR A 48 4.67 5.93 -9.38
N THR A 49 4.77 6.17 -10.68
CA THR A 49 6.04 6.48 -11.35
C THR A 49 6.14 8.00 -11.45
N PRO A 50 7.12 8.65 -10.82
CA PRO A 50 7.20 10.10 -10.84
C PRO A 50 7.47 10.61 -12.27
N TYR A 51 7.08 11.85 -12.55
CA TYR A 51 7.40 12.54 -13.79
C TYR A 51 8.50 13.56 -13.52
N PHE A 52 9.77 13.16 -13.64
CA PHE A 52 10.87 14.10 -13.58
C PHE A 52 11.34 14.47 -14.99
N ASN A 53 11.50 15.77 -15.26
CA ASN A 53 12.16 16.29 -16.46
C ASN A 53 13.67 16.45 -16.25
N ASP A 54 14.29 15.63 -15.40
CA ASP A 54 15.72 15.72 -15.03
C ASP A 54 16.63 14.80 -15.85
N GLY A 55 16.05 13.87 -16.62
CA GLY A 55 16.76 12.98 -17.53
C GLY A 55 17.14 11.62 -16.95
N ASP A 56 16.78 11.33 -15.69
CA ASP A 56 16.93 10.00 -15.10
C ASP A 56 15.72 9.11 -15.39
N GLU A 57 15.94 7.78 -15.38
CA GLU A 57 14.84 6.82 -15.57
C GLU A 57 13.86 6.90 -14.39
N CYS A 58 12.62 7.25 -14.70
CA CYS A 58 11.55 7.26 -13.72
C CYS A 58 11.15 5.81 -13.38
N THR A 59 11.28 5.44 -12.10
CA THR A 59 10.91 4.12 -11.60
C THR A 59 9.62 4.17 -10.79
N PHE A 60 8.76 3.17 -10.96
CA PHE A 60 7.61 2.97 -10.08
C PHE A 60 8.07 2.78 -8.62
N GLY A 61 7.35 3.39 -7.68
CA GLY A 61 7.57 3.22 -6.25
C GLY A 61 6.25 3.18 -5.46
N VAL A 62 6.31 2.54 -4.30
CA VAL A 62 5.19 2.43 -3.35
C VAL A 62 5.55 3.21 -2.08
N HIS A 63 4.75 4.20 -1.74
CA HIS A 63 4.99 5.11 -0.62
C HIS A 63 4.27 4.61 0.65
N ASN A 64 4.49 3.34 1.01
CA ASN A 64 3.89 2.72 2.20
C ASN A 64 4.61 3.09 3.51
N ASP A 65 5.72 3.83 3.45
CA ASP A 65 6.34 4.46 4.62
C ASP A 65 5.58 5.72 5.07
N ASP A 66 5.02 6.46 4.10
CA ASP A 66 4.25 7.70 4.26
C ASP A 66 2.74 7.40 4.25
N LEU A 67 2.32 6.61 5.24
CA LEU A 67 0.91 6.24 5.39
C LEU A 67 0.06 7.44 5.80
N GLU A 68 -1.17 7.45 5.34
CA GLU A 68 -2.24 8.21 5.97
C GLU A 68 -3.10 7.27 6.84
N VAL A 69 -3.47 7.74 8.03
CA VAL A 69 -4.38 7.05 8.94
C VAL A 69 -5.66 7.85 9.03
N ASN A 70 -6.80 7.23 8.71
CA ASN A 70 -8.10 7.90 8.66
C ASN A 70 -8.15 9.13 7.72
N GLY A 71 -7.33 9.13 6.66
CA GLY A 71 -7.21 10.25 5.72
C GLY A 71 -6.43 11.45 6.27
N GLN A 72 -5.65 11.25 7.34
CA GLN A 72 -4.70 12.24 7.86
C GLN A 72 -3.29 11.70 7.69
N ASP A 73 -2.36 12.57 7.28
CA ASP A 73 -0.95 12.24 7.24
C ASP A 73 -0.49 11.75 8.63
N LEU A 74 0.27 10.66 8.65
CA LEU A 74 0.73 10.03 9.89
C LEU A 74 1.56 10.99 10.76
N TYR A 75 2.34 11.88 10.16
CA TYR A 75 3.15 12.87 10.88
C TYR A 75 2.31 14.00 11.49
N ASP A 76 1.09 14.22 10.99
CA ASP A 76 0.14 15.22 11.49
C ASP A 76 -0.89 14.65 12.49
N LEU A 77 -0.86 13.33 12.71
CA LEU A 77 -1.85 12.64 13.53
C LEU A 77 -1.71 12.96 15.03
N GLU A 78 -2.79 13.46 15.64
CA GLU A 78 -2.80 13.78 17.07
C GLU A 78 -2.54 12.52 17.92
N GLY A 79 -1.51 12.57 18.77
CA GLY A 79 -1.13 11.45 19.63
C GLY A 79 -0.18 10.42 18.99
N TYR A 80 0.19 10.61 17.72
CA TYR A 80 1.32 9.93 17.12
C TYR A 80 2.60 10.77 17.36
N GLU A 81 3.58 10.20 18.06
CA GLU A 81 4.87 10.85 18.29
C GLU A 81 5.98 9.90 17.83
N LEU A 82 6.84 10.35 16.92
CA LEU A 82 8.00 9.56 16.46
C LEU A 82 8.74 8.92 17.64
N SER A 83 8.88 7.59 17.61
CA SER A 83 9.55 6.82 18.66
C SER A 83 11.00 7.30 18.93
N TYR A 84 11.67 7.88 17.92
CA TYR A 84 12.99 8.50 18.05
C TYR A 84 13.01 9.73 18.98
N SER A 85 11.88 10.43 19.13
CA SER A 85 11.77 11.65 19.95
C SER A 85 11.66 11.36 21.44
N ARG A 86 11.28 10.13 21.83
CA ARG A 86 11.15 9.70 23.24
C ARG A 86 11.51 8.23 23.41
N LYS A 87 12.81 7.91 23.34
CA LYS A 87 13.32 6.53 23.51
C LYS A 87 12.94 5.86 24.85
N ASP A 88 12.58 6.66 25.86
CA ASP A 88 12.28 6.18 27.21
C ASP A 88 10.78 5.96 27.47
N ARG A 89 9.91 6.07 26.46
CA ARG A 89 8.48 5.77 26.62
C ARG A 89 8.07 4.53 25.86
N GLU A 90 7.09 3.83 26.41
CA GLU A 90 6.40 2.76 25.70
C GLU A 90 5.63 3.34 24.50
N PRO A 91 5.71 2.70 23.31
CA PRO A 91 4.91 3.10 22.18
C PRO A 91 3.43 2.86 22.46
N SER A 92 2.59 3.79 22.02
CA SER A 92 1.14 3.71 22.13
C SER A 92 0.59 2.54 21.30
N GLN A 93 -0.65 2.14 21.54
CA GLN A 93 -1.30 1.10 20.74
C GLN A 93 -1.40 1.49 19.25
N LEU A 94 -1.61 2.79 18.99
CA LEU A 94 -1.65 3.33 17.64
C LEU A 94 -0.29 3.21 16.94
N GLU A 95 0.79 3.55 17.64
CA GLU A 95 2.16 3.44 17.11
C GLU A 95 2.53 2.00 16.77
N ARG A 96 2.25 1.07 17.69
CA ARG A 96 2.51 -0.36 17.44
C ARG A 96 1.72 -0.88 16.24
N ALA A 97 0.43 -0.53 16.15
CA ALA A 97 -0.41 -0.98 15.04
C ALA A 97 0.05 -0.40 13.70
N VAL A 98 0.43 0.89 13.65
CA VAL A 98 0.98 1.52 12.44
C VAL A 98 2.32 0.89 12.05
N ASP A 99 3.22 0.62 13.00
CA ASP A 99 4.50 -0.03 12.73
C ASP A 99 4.31 -1.46 12.21
N ASP A 100 3.40 -2.23 12.81
CA ASP A 100 3.06 -3.59 12.33
C ASP A 100 2.49 -3.55 10.89
N ILE A 101 1.64 -2.57 10.59
CA ILE A 101 1.08 -2.36 9.24
C ILE A 101 2.19 -1.99 8.25
N ARG A 102 3.04 -1.03 8.58
CA ARG A 102 4.17 -0.63 7.73
C ARG A 102 5.10 -1.81 7.47
N SER A 103 5.42 -2.58 8.51
CA SER A 103 6.24 -3.80 8.38
C SER A 103 5.60 -4.78 7.42
N ALA A 104 4.31 -5.10 7.58
CA ALA A 104 3.60 -6.03 6.71
C ALA A 104 3.54 -5.55 5.25
N LEU A 105 3.33 -4.25 5.02
CA LEU A 105 3.31 -3.68 3.68
C LEU A 105 4.70 -3.68 3.02
N SER A 106 5.77 -3.43 3.78
CA SER A 106 7.15 -3.39 3.29
C SER A 106 7.70 -4.75 2.83
N GLU A 107 7.09 -5.85 3.26
CA GLU A 107 7.46 -7.20 2.82
C GLU A 107 7.01 -7.52 1.38
N ILE A 108 6.07 -6.74 0.84
CA ILE A 108 5.50 -6.95 -0.49
C ILE A 108 6.31 -6.16 -1.53
N PRO A 109 6.83 -6.81 -2.59
CA PRO A 109 7.60 -6.10 -3.61
C PRO A 109 6.74 -5.14 -4.46
N ASP A 110 7.34 -4.05 -4.91
CA ASP A 110 6.68 -2.99 -5.69
C ASP A 110 6.00 -3.50 -6.96
N ASP A 111 6.58 -4.46 -7.68
CA ASP A 111 5.98 -5.04 -8.89
C ASP A 111 4.65 -5.77 -8.61
N PHE A 112 4.47 -6.31 -7.40
CA PHE A 112 3.20 -6.86 -6.94
C PHE A 112 2.18 -5.77 -6.68
N TYR A 113 2.57 -4.66 -6.03
CA TYR A 113 1.67 -3.51 -5.86
C TYR A 113 1.20 -2.93 -7.19
N LEU A 114 2.12 -2.80 -8.15
CA LEU A 114 1.80 -2.36 -9.51
C LEU A 114 0.80 -3.31 -10.19
N ALA A 115 0.98 -4.62 -10.03
CA ALA A 115 0.05 -5.60 -10.57
C ALA A 115 -1.33 -5.56 -9.89
N LEU A 116 -1.36 -5.43 -8.56
CA LEU A 116 -2.59 -5.47 -7.75
C LEU A 116 -3.43 -4.20 -7.89
N PHE A 117 -2.80 -3.04 -7.82
CA PHE A 117 -3.52 -1.77 -7.67
C PHE A 117 -3.34 -0.83 -8.85
N GLY A 118 -2.25 -0.95 -9.60
CA GLY A 118 -1.95 -0.13 -10.77
C GLY A 118 -0.89 0.94 -10.50
N ASN A 119 -0.77 1.89 -11.41
CA ASN A 119 0.13 3.03 -11.30
C ASN A 119 -0.69 4.31 -11.10
N HIS A 120 -0.11 5.36 -10.50
CA HIS A 120 -0.77 6.65 -10.27
C HIS A 120 -2.07 6.52 -9.48
N VAL A 121 -1.99 5.79 -8.35
CA VAL A 121 -3.14 5.56 -7.48
C VAL A 121 -2.81 5.82 -6.03
N LYS A 122 -3.81 6.32 -5.32
CA LYS A 122 -3.93 6.20 -3.88
C LYS A 122 -4.77 4.97 -3.56
N VAL A 123 -4.24 4.08 -2.73
CA VAL A 123 -4.94 2.87 -2.30
C VAL A 123 -5.36 3.04 -0.84
N THR A 124 -6.63 2.79 -0.54
CA THR A 124 -7.18 2.87 0.81
C THR A 124 -7.74 1.51 1.20
N ILE A 125 -7.33 1.02 2.38
CA ILE A 125 -7.89 -0.18 3.00
C ILE A 125 -8.69 0.24 4.22
N ASN A 126 -10.00 0.02 4.18
CA ASN A 126 -10.90 0.31 5.28
C ASN A 126 -10.90 -0.82 6.31
N ARG A 127 -11.29 -0.52 7.55
CA ARG A 127 -11.39 -1.47 8.67
C ARG A 127 -12.29 -2.68 8.36
N ASP A 128 -13.28 -2.52 7.51
CA ASP A 128 -14.16 -3.62 7.06
C ASP A 128 -13.55 -4.51 5.98
N GLY A 129 -12.33 -4.19 5.52
CA GLY A 129 -11.60 -4.93 4.50
C GLY A 129 -11.91 -4.46 3.07
N THR A 130 -12.73 -3.43 2.89
CA THR A 130 -12.95 -2.85 1.56
C THR A 130 -11.70 -2.12 1.07
N ILE A 131 -11.44 -2.24 -0.24
CA ILE A 131 -10.35 -1.57 -0.94
C ILE A 131 -10.93 -0.49 -1.82
N GLU A 132 -10.46 0.74 -1.64
CA GLU A 132 -10.77 1.88 -2.50
C GLU A 132 -9.50 2.30 -3.25
N LYS A 133 -9.68 2.78 -4.48
CA LYS A 133 -8.60 3.30 -5.32
C LYS A 133 -9.03 4.61 -5.92
N GLU A 134 -8.19 5.62 -5.76
CA GLU A 134 -8.37 6.95 -6.32
C GLU A 134 -7.20 7.26 -7.24
N GLU A 135 -7.46 7.97 -8.34
CA GLU A 135 -6.40 8.45 -9.22
C GLU A 135 -5.53 9.47 -8.48
N TYR A 136 -4.21 9.33 -8.60
CA TYR A 136 -3.24 10.16 -7.93
C TYR A 136 -2.20 10.66 -8.93
N GLU A 137 -2.19 11.96 -9.16
CA GLU A 137 -1.17 12.65 -9.94
C GLU A 137 -0.22 13.36 -8.99
N HIS A 138 1.07 13.05 -9.12
CA HIS A 138 2.14 13.81 -8.47
C HIS A 138 2.62 14.87 -9.45
N GLU A 139 2.57 16.15 -9.05
CA GLU A 139 3.13 17.27 -9.83
C GLU A 139 4.67 17.28 -9.82
#